data_AF-A0A7V4MS83-F1
#
_entry.id   AF-A0A7V4MS83-F1
#
_cell.length_a   1.000
_cell.length_b   1.000
_cell.length_c   1.000
_cell.angle_alpha   90.00
_cell.angle_beta   90.00
_cell.angle_gamma   90.00
#
_symmetry.space_group_name_H-M   'P 1'
#
loop_
_entity.id
_entity.type
_entity.pdbx_description
1 polymer ?
#
loop_
_entity_poly.entity_id
_entity_poly.type
_entity_poly.pdbx_seq_one_letter_code
_entity_poly.pdbx_strand_id
1 'polypeptide(L)'
;MKKETFQNDLAHIYAAYRYFASCIPQDELFVNEKAVCVGKTLFEKRSQALSMRVELGWAFFTRMVACLETLAHELKITSGGTGILEYLEKNGCILSDHEKKALSVYREIRNTLHHGDGNSEYLSKRPSILVVDSGKEPHLFEEQMSMFYELFKKVGEFLTKPSTPTK
;
A
#
# COMPACT_ATOMS: atom_id res chain seq x y z
N MET A 1 14.96 -5.56 -8.67
CA MET A 1 13.81 -6.35 -9.15
C MET A 1 13.81 -6.28 -10.67
N LYS A 2 13.28 -7.31 -11.34
CA LYS A 2 13.17 -7.35 -12.80
C LYS A 2 11.70 -7.25 -13.20
N LYS A 3 11.42 -6.72 -14.38
CA LYS A 3 10.07 -6.64 -14.99
C LYS A 3 9.35 -7.99 -14.93
N GLU A 4 10.11 -9.06 -15.13
CA GLU A 4 9.65 -10.46 -15.17
C GLU A 4 9.19 -10.99 -13.80
N THR A 5 9.71 -10.44 -12.69
CA THR A 5 9.39 -10.92 -11.33
C THR A 5 8.35 -10.07 -10.63
N PHE A 6 8.02 -8.89 -11.16
CA PHE A 6 7.13 -7.92 -10.50
C PHE A 6 5.85 -8.54 -9.93
N GLN A 7 5.12 -9.31 -10.75
CA GLN A 7 3.84 -9.90 -10.32
C GLN A 7 4.02 -10.87 -9.16
N ASN A 8 5.08 -11.68 -9.20
CA ASN A 8 5.39 -12.64 -8.15
C ASN A 8 5.85 -11.92 -6.87
N ASP A 9 6.67 -10.88 -7.00
CA ASP A 9 7.17 -10.09 -5.87
C ASP A 9 6.02 -9.35 -5.18
N LEU A 10 5.14 -8.70 -5.94
CA LEU A 10 3.95 -8.03 -5.40
C LEU A 10 3.00 -9.03 -4.72
N ALA A 11 2.70 -10.15 -5.37
CA ALA A 11 1.84 -11.20 -4.81
C ALA A 11 2.44 -11.79 -3.53
N HIS A 12 3.76 -11.98 -3.48
CA HIS A 12 4.44 -12.47 -2.29
C HIS A 12 4.37 -11.48 -1.13
N ILE A 13 4.60 -10.18 -1.39
CA ILE A 13 4.47 -9.12 -0.38
C ILE A 13 3.05 -9.12 0.19
N TYR A 14 2.02 -9.18 -0.66
CA TYR A 14 0.63 -9.17 -0.20
C TYR A 14 0.24 -10.47 0.53
N ALA A 15 0.70 -11.63 0.07
CA ALA A 15 0.48 -12.89 0.76
C ALA A 15 1.10 -12.89 2.17
N ALA A 16 2.32 -12.37 2.30
CA ALA A 16 2.98 -12.22 3.59
C ALA A 16 2.21 -11.25 4.51
N TYR A 17 1.76 -10.09 3.99
CA TYR A 17 0.88 -9.18 4.74
C TYR A 17 -0.34 -9.91 5.31
N ARG A 18 -1.09 -10.62 4.46
CA ARG A 18 -2.30 -11.35 4.90
C ARG A 18 -2.00 -12.39 5.97
N TYR A 19 -0.90 -13.12 5.83
CA TYR A 19 -0.47 -14.09 6.83
C TYR A 19 -0.22 -13.41 8.19
N PHE A 20 0.60 -12.37 8.22
CA PHE A 20 0.90 -11.67 9.49
C PHE A 20 -0.33 -10.99 10.08
N ALA A 21 -1.17 -10.35 9.26
CA ALA A 21 -2.41 -9.73 9.70
C ALA A 21 -3.36 -10.77 10.33
N SER A 22 -3.46 -11.97 9.75
CA SER A 22 -4.27 -13.07 10.29
C SER A 22 -3.75 -13.63 11.64
N CYS A 23 -2.49 -13.38 11.97
CA CYS A 23 -1.88 -13.76 13.24
C CYS A 23 -2.14 -12.74 14.36
N ILE A 24 -2.71 -11.57 14.06
CA ILE A 24 -3.10 -10.59 15.08
C ILE A 24 -4.54 -10.89 15.53
N PRO A 25 -4.81 -10.95 16.85
CA PRO A 25 -6.16 -11.20 17.33
C PRO A 25 -7.11 -10.09 16.85
N GLN A 26 -8.31 -10.48 16.43
CA GLN A 26 -9.36 -9.54 16.02
C GLN A 26 -9.97 -8.83 17.24
N ASP A 27 -10.61 -7.68 17.01
CA ASP A 27 -11.11 -6.82 18.08
C ASP A 27 -12.19 -7.51 18.92
N GLU A 28 -12.97 -8.38 18.31
CA GLU A 28 -14.04 -9.15 18.92
C GLU A 28 -13.52 -10.17 19.95
N LEU A 29 -12.22 -10.50 19.95
CA LEU A 29 -11.63 -11.42 20.91
C LEU A 29 -11.35 -10.76 22.27
N PHE A 30 -11.30 -9.42 22.33
CA PHE A 30 -11.03 -8.66 23.56
C PHE A 30 -12.31 -8.38 24.39
N VAL A 31 -13.25 -9.32 24.42
CA VAL A 31 -14.53 -9.15 25.15
C VAL A 31 -14.26 -8.93 26.65
N ASN A 32 -14.93 -7.94 27.22
CA ASN A 32 -14.76 -7.53 28.62
C ASN A 32 -13.31 -7.17 28.99
N GLU A 33 -12.54 -6.62 28.05
CA GLU A 33 -11.15 -6.18 28.24
C GLU A 33 -10.20 -7.28 28.70
N LYS A 34 -10.55 -8.55 28.42
CA LYS A 34 -9.68 -9.68 28.73
C LYS A 34 -8.50 -9.73 27.77
N ALA A 35 -7.35 -10.13 28.32
CA ALA A 35 -6.16 -10.40 27.53
C ALA A 35 -6.37 -11.58 26.58
N VAL A 36 -5.76 -11.52 25.40
CA VAL A 36 -5.87 -12.52 24.34
C VAL A 36 -4.48 -13.10 24.06
N CYS A 37 -4.38 -14.41 23.96
CA CYS A 37 -3.14 -15.08 23.58
C CYS A 37 -3.21 -15.56 22.13
N VAL A 38 -2.16 -15.29 21.34
CA VAL A 38 -1.94 -15.94 20.06
C VAL A 38 -0.58 -16.64 20.09
N GLY A 39 -0.60 -17.97 20.12
CA GLY A 39 0.60 -18.77 20.33
C GLY A 39 1.24 -18.48 21.70
N LYS A 40 2.48 -17.95 21.68
CA LYS A 40 3.23 -17.56 22.89
C LYS A 40 3.14 -16.06 23.20
N THR A 41 2.44 -15.28 22.38
CA THR A 41 2.33 -13.83 22.53
C THR A 41 1.05 -13.47 23.26
N LEU A 42 1.18 -12.69 24.34
CA LEU A 42 0.07 -12.14 25.12
C LEU A 42 -0.25 -10.72 24.66
N PHE A 43 -1.52 -10.46 24.37
CA PHE A 43 -2.06 -9.14 24.11
C PHE A 43 -2.93 -8.74 25.30
N GLU A 44 -2.44 -7.85 26.15
CA GLU A 44 -3.13 -7.36 27.34
C GLU A 44 -4.30 -6.43 26.98
N LYS A 45 -4.18 -5.70 25.86
CA LYS A 45 -5.16 -4.67 25.46
C LYS A 45 -5.42 -4.71 23.96
N ARG A 46 -6.66 -4.38 23.55
CA ARG A 46 -7.06 -4.21 22.14
C ARG A 46 -6.16 -3.21 21.41
N SER A 47 -5.71 -2.15 22.08
CA SER A 47 -4.85 -1.13 21.47
C SER A 47 -3.50 -1.69 21.00
N GLN A 48 -2.96 -2.73 21.64
CA GLN A 48 -1.73 -3.39 21.19
C GLN A 48 -1.95 -4.10 19.85
N ALA A 49 -3.05 -4.84 19.72
CA ALA A 49 -3.43 -5.48 18.46
C ALA A 49 -3.67 -4.44 17.35
N LEU A 50 -4.35 -3.34 17.68
CA LEU A 50 -4.58 -2.24 16.74
C LEU A 50 -3.26 -1.61 16.25
N SER A 51 -2.35 -1.27 17.17
CA SER A 51 -1.03 -0.70 16.84
C SER A 51 -0.27 -1.61 15.88
N MET A 52 -0.22 -2.91 16.19
CA MET A 52 0.46 -3.89 15.34
C MET A 52 -0.17 -4.00 13.94
N ARG A 53 -1.50 -3.91 13.81
CA ARG A 53 -2.16 -3.89 12.49
C ARG A 53 -1.79 -2.64 11.69
N VAL A 54 -1.76 -1.48 12.35
CA VAL A 54 -1.37 -0.21 11.72
C VAL A 54 0.07 -0.29 11.22
N GLU A 55 1.00 -0.70 12.08
CA GLU A 55 2.43 -0.85 11.76
C GLU A 55 2.67 -1.88 10.63
N LEU A 56 1.94 -3.01 10.65
CA LEU A 56 1.99 -3.98 9.55
C LEU A 56 1.50 -3.38 8.23
N GLY A 57 0.39 -2.65 8.25
CA GLY A 57 -0.13 -1.94 7.10
C GLY A 57 0.93 -1.01 6.50
N TRP A 58 1.59 -0.21 7.33
CA TRP A 58 2.66 0.71 6.90
C TRP A 58 3.85 -0.03 6.28
N ALA A 59 4.36 -1.05 6.98
CA ALA A 59 5.53 -1.81 6.56
C ALA A 59 5.28 -2.53 5.23
N PHE A 60 4.12 -3.15 5.05
CA PHE A 60 3.83 -3.87 3.81
C PHE A 60 3.41 -2.95 2.66
N PHE A 61 2.70 -1.86 2.95
CA PHE A 61 2.36 -0.87 1.93
C PHE A 61 3.61 -0.24 1.32
N THR A 62 4.57 0.20 2.14
CA THR A 62 5.83 0.78 1.65
C THR A 62 6.61 -0.21 0.78
N ARG A 63 6.57 -1.50 1.10
CA ARG A 63 7.15 -2.56 0.26
C ARG A 63 6.44 -2.72 -1.08
N MET A 64 5.10 -2.72 -1.10
CA MET A 64 4.32 -2.76 -2.35
C MET A 64 4.59 -1.52 -3.23
N VAL A 65 4.70 -0.34 -2.62
CA VAL A 65 5.06 0.90 -3.32
C VAL A 65 6.47 0.82 -3.90
N ALA A 66 7.45 0.36 -3.12
CA ALA A 66 8.81 0.17 -3.62
C ALA A 66 8.87 -0.82 -4.80
N CYS A 67 8.01 -1.84 -4.79
CA CYS A 67 7.85 -2.78 -5.90
C CYS A 67 7.39 -2.07 -7.18
N LEU A 68 6.34 -1.26 -7.10
CA LEU A 68 5.83 -0.48 -8.24
C LEU A 68 6.84 0.56 -8.75
N GLU A 69 7.46 1.32 -7.84
CA GLU A 69 8.43 2.36 -8.20
C GLU A 69 9.69 1.76 -8.85
N THR A 70 10.11 0.56 -8.42
CA THR A 70 11.23 -0.16 -9.06
C THR A 70 10.89 -0.59 -10.48
N LEU A 71 9.66 -1.10 -10.71
CA LEU A 71 9.19 -1.43 -12.05
C LEU A 71 9.15 -0.19 -12.95
N ALA A 72 8.60 0.92 -12.46
CA ALA A 72 8.53 2.17 -13.22
C ALA A 72 9.95 2.65 -13.61
N HIS A 73 10.89 2.60 -12.67
CA HIS A 73 12.29 2.95 -12.92
C HIS A 73 12.94 2.03 -13.98
N GLU A 74 12.75 0.71 -13.89
CA GLU A 74 13.28 -0.25 -14.87
C GLU A 74 12.73 0.02 -16.29
N LEU A 75 11.47 0.40 -16.39
CA LEU A 75 10.81 0.75 -17.65
C LEU A 75 11.09 2.19 -18.12
N LYS A 76 11.93 2.95 -17.39
CA LYS A 76 12.23 4.37 -17.66
C LYS A 76 10.98 5.26 -17.69
N ILE A 77 9.99 4.92 -16.87
CA ILE A 77 8.79 5.72 -16.63
C ILE A 77 9.09 6.67 -15.47
N THR A 78 8.62 7.92 -15.58
CA THR A 78 8.74 8.89 -14.50
C THR A 78 8.12 8.33 -13.22
N SER A 79 8.96 8.15 -12.19
CA SER A 79 8.55 7.64 -10.88
C SER A 79 7.49 8.52 -10.22
N GLY A 80 6.67 7.93 -9.35
CA GLY A 80 5.59 8.61 -8.63
C GLY A 80 4.23 8.52 -9.26
N GLY A 81 3.20 8.64 -8.42
CA GLY A 81 1.79 8.46 -8.77
C GLY A 81 1.37 9.20 -10.04
N THR A 82 1.74 10.47 -10.16
CA THR A 82 1.43 11.29 -11.34
C THR A 82 2.15 10.81 -12.59
N GLY A 83 3.46 10.52 -12.53
CA GLY A 83 4.23 10.10 -13.71
C GLY A 83 3.80 8.72 -14.24
N ILE A 84 3.48 7.79 -13.32
CA ILE A 84 2.91 6.50 -13.69
C ILE A 84 1.51 6.69 -14.30
N LEU A 85 0.65 7.50 -13.68
CA LEU A 85 -0.69 7.75 -14.19
C LEU A 85 -0.68 8.38 -15.59
N GLU A 86 0.13 9.41 -15.82
CA GLU A 86 0.31 10.06 -17.12
C GLU A 86 0.76 9.06 -18.19
N TYR A 87 1.71 8.18 -17.85
CA TYR A 87 2.16 7.13 -18.76
C TYR A 87 1.03 6.16 -19.09
N LEU A 88 0.29 5.70 -18.08
CA LEU A 88 -0.83 4.77 -18.27
C LEU A 88 -1.90 5.38 -19.17
N GLU A 89 -2.28 6.64 -18.96
CA GLU A 89 -3.27 7.34 -19.78
C GLU A 89 -2.79 7.53 -21.22
N LYS A 90 -1.53 7.94 -21.43
CA LYS A 90 -0.93 8.10 -22.76
C LYS A 90 -0.90 6.80 -23.56
N ASN A 91 -0.80 5.65 -22.88
CA ASN A 91 -0.71 4.34 -23.50
C ASN A 91 -2.07 3.59 -23.51
N GLY A 92 -3.17 4.25 -23.16
CA GLY A 92 -4.52 3.67 -23.26
C GLY A 92 -4.88 2.67 -22.16
N CYS A 93 -4.24 2.74 -20.99
CA CYS A 93 -4.68 1.98 -19.82
C CYS A 93 -5.97 2.58 -19.25
N ILE A 94 -7.01 1.77 -19.11
CA ILE A 94 -8.29 2.21 -18.57
C ILE A 94 -8.32 1.97 -17.05
N LEU A 95 -8.34 3.07 -16.31
CA LEU A 95 -8.52 3.10 -14.86
C LEU A 95 -9.79 3.87 -14.51
N SER A 96 -10.54 3.36 -13.54
CA SER A 96 -11.65 4.08 -12.91
C SER A 96 -11.14 5.32 -12.16
N ASP A 97 -12.02 6.30 -11.92
CA ASP A 97 -11.65 7.53 -11.19
C ASP A 97 -11.11 7.23 -9.79
N HIS A 98 -11.64 6.20 -9.15
CA HIS A 98 -11.17 5.73 -7.86
C HIS A 98 -9.72 5.19 -7.95
N GLU A 99 -9.41 4.36 -8.96
CA GLU A 99 -8.04 3.85 -9.19
C GLU A 99 -7.06 4.98 -9.51
N LYS A 100 -7.47 5.96 -10.32
CA LYS A 100 -6.65 7.14 -10.64
C LYS A 100 -6.33 7.94 -9.39
N LYS A 101 -7.34 8.17 -8.53
CA LYS A 101 -7.15 8.85 -7.24
C LYS A 101 -6.24 8.06 -6.30
N ALA A 102 -6.40 6.74 -6.22
CA ALA A 102 -5.52 5.91 -5.40
C ALA A 102 -4.06 5.95 -5.91
N LEU A 103 -3.84 5.94 -7.23
CA LEU A 103 -2.53 6.11 -7.85
C LEU A 103 -1.90 7.47 -7.55
N SER A 104 -2.68 8.56 -7.56
CA SER A 104 -2.15 9.88 -7.23
C SER A 104 -1.82 10.03 -5.74
N VAL A 105 -2.53 9.32 -4.87
CA VAL A 105 -2.40 9.44 -3.41
C VAL A 105 -1.31 8.55 -2.80
N TYR A 106 -0.98 7.39 -3.39
CA TYR A 106 -0.07 6.44 -2.71
C TYR A 106 1.28 7.06 -2.33
N ARG A 107 1.79 8.00 -3.13
CA ARG A 107 3.08 8.66 -2.86
C ARG A 107 2.98 9.68 -1.72
N GLU A 108 1.82 10.33 -1.58
CA GLU A 108 1.54 11.16 -0.40
C GLU A 108 1.50 10.29 0.86
N ILE A 109 0.82 9.14 0.83
CA ILE A 109 0.80 8.18 1.95
C ILE A 109 2.23 7.76 2.29
N ARG A 110 3.00 7.32 1.29
CA ARG A 110 4.40 6.90 1.47
C ARG A 110 5.26 8.00 2.08
N ASN A 111 5.09 9.25 1.64
CA ASN A 111 5.84 10.38 2.19
C ASN A 111 5.45 10.68 3.64
N THR A 112 4.16 10.61 3.99
CA THR A 112 3.69 10.72 5.37
C THR A 112 4.32 9.64 6.25
N LEU A 113 4.39 8.40 5.77
CA LEU A 113 5.02 7.30 6.49
C LEU A 113 6.55 7.48 6.64
N HIS A 114 7.26 7.93 5.59
CA HIS A 114 8.73 8.05 5.63
C HIS A 114 9.26 9.33 6.27
N HIS A 115 8.53 10.44 6.19
CA HIS A 115 9.03 11.76 6.60
C HIS A 115 8.20 12.39 7.71
N GLY A 116 6.95 11.96 7.88
CA GLY A 116 6.06 12.45 8.92
C GLY A 116 5.91 11.48 10.10
N ASP A 117 6.61 10.34 10.09
CA ASP A 117 6.43 9.25 11.07
C ASP A 117 4.96 8.84 11.23
N GLY A 118 4.23 8.76 10.10
CA GLY A 118 2.79 8.51 10.10
C GLY A 118 1.93 9.75 10.34
N ASN A 119 2.49 10.85 10.84
CA ASN A 119 1.78 12.10 11.06
C ASN A 119 2.06 13.14 9.95
N SER A 120 1.02 13.47 9.17
CA SER A 120 1.13 14.47 8.09
C SER A 120 1.45 15.89 8.57
N GLU A 121 1.24 16.22 9.84
CA GLU A 121 1.58 17.52 10.43
C GLU A 121 3.09 17.73 10.55
N TYR A 122 3.87 16.66 10.61
CA TYR A 122 5.33 16.71 10.68
C TYR A 122 5.98 16.90 9.31
N LEU A 123 5.20 16.91 8.23
CA LEU A 123 5.69 17.18 6.89
C LEU A 123 5.85 18.69 6.64
N SER A 124 6.98 19.07 6.04
CA SER A 124 7.19 20.44 5.54
C SER A 124 6.21 20.85 4.44
N LYS A 125 5.64 19.86 3.73
CA LYS A 125 4.55 20.03 2.77
C LYS A 125 3.44 19.04 3.11
N ARG A 126 2.28 19.57 3.52
CA ARG A 126 1.12 18.73 3.82
C ARG A 126 0.60 18.05 2.54
N PRO A 127 0.07 16.82 2.65
CA PRO A 127 -0.58 16.14 1.54
C PRO A 127 -1.74 16.99 0.98
N SER A 128 -1.91 16.98 -0.33
CA SER A 128 -2.95 17.77 -1.00
C SER A 128 -4.24 16.97 -1.20
N ILE A 129 -4.16 15.64 -1.26
CA ILE A 129 -5.28 14.76 -1.60
C ILE A 129 -5.66 13.86 -0.41
N LEU A 130 -4.70 13.49 0.45
CA LEU A 130 -4.98 12.97 1.78
C LEU A 130 -5.60 14.07 2.65
N VAL A 131 -6.92 14.23 2.58
CA VAL A 131 -7.68 14.98 3.58
C VAL A 131 -7.68 14.15 4.85
N VAL A 132 -6.69 14.38 5.69
CA VAL A 132 -6.65 13.79 7.02
C VAL A 132 -7.58 14.60 7.91
N ASP A 133 -8.88 14.29 7.85
CA ASP A 133 -9.97 15.09 8.45
C ASP A 133 -9.88 15.28 9.99
N SER A 134 -8.84 14.75 10.64
CA SER A 134 -8.65 14.86 12.09
C SER A 134 -7.22 14.61 12.60
N GLY A 135 -6.17 14.78 11.77
CA GLY A 135 -4.80 14.52 12.22
C GLY A 135 -4.47 13.04 12.51
N LYS A 136 -5.26 12.11 11.97
CA LYS A 136 -5.09 10.67 12.17
C LYS A 136 -4.11 10.07 11.17
N GLU A 137 -3.17 9.30 11.67
CA GLU A 137 -2.19 8.57 10.87
C GLU A 137 -2.89 7.68 9.82
N PRO A 138 -2.28 7.41 8.65
CA PRO A 138 -2.91 6.63 7.60
C PRO A 138 -3.06 5.17 8.04
N HIS A 139 -4.29 4.72 8.31
CA HIS A 139 -4.54 3.31 8.64
C HIS A 139 -4.75 2.50 7.37
N LEU A 140 -3.85 1.56 7.10
CA LEU A 140 -3.89 0.68 5.94
C LEU A 140 -4.23 -0.74 6.38
N PHE A 141 -5.51 -0.95 6.69
CA PHE A 141 -6.02 -2.27 7.07
C PHE A 141 -6.27 -3.15 5.84
N GLU A 142 -6.80 -4.35 6.06
CA GLU A 142 -6.94 -5.39 5.03
C GLU A 142 -7.65 -4.91 3.76
N GLU A 143 -8.75 -4.16 3.91
CA GLU A 143 -9.50 -3.62 2.77
C GLU A 143 -8.62 -2.66 1.95
N GLN A 144 -7.99 -1.66 2.60
CA GLN A 144 -7.14 -0.69 1.91
C GLN A 144 -5.93 -1.37 1.26
N MET A 145 -5.34 -2.34 1.95
CA MET A 145 -4.21 -3.13 1.43
C MET A 145 -4.60 -3.96 0.22
N SER A 146 -5.80 -4.56 0.23
CA SER A 146 -6.34 -5.28 -0.92
C SER A 146 -6.59 -4.35 -2.11
N MET A 147 -7.11 -3.15 -1.86
CA MET A 147 -7.36 -2.16 -2.91
C MET A 147 -6.05 -1.72 -3.59
N PHE A 148 -5.01 -1.41 -2.81
CA PHE A 148 -3.70 -1.05 -3.37
C PHE A 148 -3.03 -2.22 -4.07
N TYR A 149 -3.16 -3.44 -3.53
CA TYR A 149 -2.64 -4.64 -4.17
C TYR A 149 -3.25 -4.85 -5.56
N GLU A 150 -4.59 -4.85 -5.68
CA GLU A 150 -5.26 -5.06 -6.97
C GLU A 150 -4.95 -3.93 -7.97
N LEU A 151 -4.86 -2.69 -7.49
CA LEU A 151 -4.43 -1.55 -8.31
C LEU A 151 -3.00 -1.75 -8.84
N PHE A 152 -2.04 -2.05 -7.97
CA PHE A 152 -0.64 -2.21 -8.37
C PHE A 152 -0.43 -3.43 -9.25
N LYS A 153 -1.21 -4.50 -9.02
CA LYS A 153 -1.24 -5.68 -9.87
C LYS A 153 -1.72 -5.32 -11.28
N LYS A 154 -2.86 -4.63 -11.40
CA LYS A 154 -3.43 -4.17 -12.69
C LYS A 154 -2.47 -3.25 -13.44
N VAL A 155 -1.86 -2.29 -12.73
CA VAL A 155 -0.83 -1.39 -13.29
C VAL A 155 0.36 -2.20 -13.78
N GLY A 156 0.87 -3.11 -12.94
CA GLY A 156 1.95 -4.00 -13.31
C GLY A 156 1.63 -4.84 -14.54
N GLU A 157 0.44 -5.45 -14.61
CA GLU A 157 0.02 -6.28 -15.74
C GLU A 157 0.04 -5.47 -17.04
N PHE A 158 -0.43 -4.23 -16.99
CA PHE A 158 -0.38 -3.33 -18.12
C PHE A 158 1.07 -3.02 -18.53
N LEU A 159 1.91 -2.64 -17.56
CA LEU A 159 3.32 -2.26 -17.79
C LEU A 159 4.20 -3.44 -18.23
N THR A 160 3.84 -4.67 -17.82
CA THR A 160 4.61 -5.88 -18.14
C THR A 160 4.14 -6.58 -19.41
N LYS A 161 2.99 -6.20 -19.99
CA LYS A 161 2.49 -6.79 -21.24
C LYS A 161 3.55 -6.67 -22.35
N PRO A 162 3.70 -7.71 -23.19
CA PRO A 162 4.49 -7.58 -24.39
C PRO A 162 3.84 -6.52 -25.28
N SER A 163 4.60 -5.51 -25.68
CA SER A 163 4.16 -4.59 -26.73
C SER A 163 3.93 -5.43 -27.98
N THR A 164 2.71 -5.43 -28.55
CA THR A 164 2.50 -5.98 -29.88
C THR A 164 3.46 -5.25 -30.82
N PRO A 165 4.34 -5.92 -31.57
CA PRO A 165 5.16 -5.22 -32.54
C PRO A 165 4.21 -4.56 -33.54
N THR A 166 4.18 -3.24 -33.55
CA THR A 166 3.64 -2.45 -34.66
C THR A 166 4.40 -2.87 -35.90
N LYS A 167 3.73 -3.64 -36.77
CA LYS A 167 4.19 -3.91 -38.14
C LYS A 167 4.13 -2.63 -38.96
#